data_AF-R7JA81-F1
#
_entry.id   AF-R7JA81-F1
#
_cell.length_a   1.000
_cell.length_b   1.000
_cell.length_c   1.000
_cell.angle_alpha   90.00
_cell.angle_beta   90.00
_cell.angle_gamma   90.00
#
_symmetry.space_group_name_H-M   'P 1'
#
loop_
_entity.id
_entity.type
_entity.pdbx_description
1 polymer ?
#
loop_
_entity_poly.entity_id
_entity_poly.type
_entity_poly.pdbx_seq_one_letter_code
_entity_poly.pdbx_strand_id
1 'polypeptide(L)'
;MWLYKKIEFNTEREAGKKKKIFNVPVLEYRIFNVPVLEVYIRNLQSKKLHYSILPFFKKDRSYFENPVNKHTFYLKVNNINNTSFQCIQHWINIIGWLKADFYIICDNDILENMIYNRIRFNNKNIKFIKSAYKPLTNIVKNISTPFWSKATYAHLTAFLHAKKHKIQNFWDIDADDTMFLVEAPRAAEIIRKAAEYADKNNLDAFSMDMHTSRTHGKHWSFGITYIRPAKDWFSILNNNKNTDWMGNYFGKYDYEFNLDWFFTYLRDFKNLNAKTFYIENLHFMHSGDFMLNPISWHISHWKKGKVHYPILKYVFNNSDLSEIPVSKCSIKIDTIESEDKCFDYINRYLSFLAAIPEPAKNMWFTD
;
A
#
# COMPACT_ATOMS: atom_id res chain seq x y z
N MET A 1 -5.25 -26.19 16.45
CA MET A 1 -4.15 -25.23 16.72
C MET A 1 -2.83 -25.94 16.47
N TRP A 2 -2.03 -25.53 15.50
CA TRP A 2 -0.62 -25.95 15.47
C TRP A 2 0.15 -24.95 16.35
N LEU A 3 0.57 -25.40 17.54
CA LEU A 3 1.39 -24.62 18.49
C LEU A 3 2.69 -24.08 17.86
N TYR A 4 3.04 -24.65 16.72
CA TYR A 4 4.31 -24.57 16.06
C TYR A 4 4.08 -24.65 14.55
N LYS A 5 4.66 -23.72 13.79
CA LYS A 5 4.65 -23.77 12.33
C LYS A 5 6.07 -23.70 11.79
N LYS A 6 6.46 -24.72 11.04
CA LYS A 6 7.69 -24.77 10.24
C LYS A 6 7.39 -24.17 8.87
N ILE A 7 8.14 -23.15 8.48
CA ILE A 7 8.03 -22.52 7.16
C ILE A 7 9.38 -22.64 6.48
N GLU A 8 9.39 -23.05 5.22
CA GLU A 8 10.58 -23.16 4.39
C GLU A 8 10.54 -22.10 3.29
N PHE A 9 11.60 -21.30 3.20
CA PHE A 9 11.75 -20.31 2.13
C PHE A 9 13.22 -20.17 1.74
N ASN A 10 13.49 -19.75 0.50
CA ASN A 10 14.85 -19.61 -0.01
C ASN A 10 15.37 -18.19 0.20
N THR A 11 16.63 -18.08 0.65
CA THR A 11 17.36 -16.81 0.72
C THR A 11 18.57 -16.85 -0.20
N GLU A 12 18.83 -15.74 -0.89
CA GLU A 12 20.05 -15.58 -1.67
C GLU A 12 21.15 -14.93 -0.81
N ARG A 13 22.35 -15.52 -0.81
CA ARG A 13 23.50 -14.97 -0.10
C ARG A 13 24.72 -14.92 -1.00
N GLU A 14 25.35 -13.75 -1.11
CA GLU A 14 26.67 -13.61 -1.72
C GLU A 14 27.76 -14.16 -0.80
N ALA A 15 28.69 -14.96 -1.35
CA ALA A 15 29.85 -15.47 -0.65
C ALA A 15 31.15 -15.13 -1.41
N GLY A 16 31.87 -14.12 -0.91
CA GLY A 16 33.25 -13.82 -1.30
C GLY A 16 33.44 -13.16 -2.67
N LYS A 17 34.71 -12.79 -2.95
CA LYS A 17 35.15 -11.95 -4.09
C LYS A 17 34.84 -12.50 -5.50
N LYS A 18 34.29 -13.71 -5.63
CA LYS A 18 33.71 -14.22 -6.88
C LYS A 18 32.22 -14.44 -6.63
N LYS A 19 31.39 -13.51 -7.12
CA LYS A 19 29.92 -13.53 -7.02
C LYS A 19 29.35 -14.88 -7.45
N LYS A 20 29.10 -15.76 -6.49
CA LYS A 20 28.21 -16.92 -6.64
C LYS A 20 27.02 -16.70 -5.73
N ILE A 21 25.84 -16.65 -6.32
CA ILE A 21 24.55 -16.62 -5.64
C ILE A 21 24.21 -18.05 -5.28
N PHE A 22 23.94 -18.29 -4.00
CA PHE A 22 23.45 -19.58 -3.52
C PHE A 22 22.05 -19.41 -2.97
N ASN A 23 21.12 -20.26 -3.42
CA ASN A 23 19.83 -20.47 -2.77
C ASN A 23 20.07 -21.27 -1.49
N VAL A 24 19.87 -20.63 -0.34
CA VAL A 24 19.96 -21.28 0.97
C VAL A 24 18.55 -21.45 1.51
N PRO A 25 18.06 -22.70 1.68
CA PRO A 25 16.79 -22.96 2.33
C PRO A 25 16.88 -22.56 3.82
N VAL A 26 15.87 -21.81 4.26
CA VAL A 26 15.70 -21.33 5.63
C VAL A 26 14.48 -21.98 6.23
N LEU A 27 14.67 -22.58 7.39
CA LEU A 27 13.62 -23.12 8.23
C LEU A 27 13.31 -22.12 9.34
N GLU A 28 12.09 -21.61 9.33
CA GLU A 28 11.60 -20.71 10.37
C GLU A 28 10.60 -21.43 11.26
N TYR A 29 10.81 -21.34 12.57
CA TYR A 29 9.93 -21.89 13.58
C TYR A 29 9.19 -20.77 14.29
N ARG A 30 7.86 -20.86 14.23
CA ARG A 30 6.97 -19.85 14.81
C ARG A 30 6.20 -20.41 16.00
N ILE A 31 6.03 -19.59 17.04
CA ILE A 31 5.12 -19.81 18.18
C ILE A 31 4.13 -18.64 18.17
N PHE A 32 2.82 -18.90 18.16
CA PHE A 32 1.78 -17.86 18.02
C PHE A 32 2.07 -16.86 16.88
N ASN A 33 2.57 -17.36 15.74
CA ASN A 33 3.05 -16.57 14.61
C ASN A 33 4.30 -15.70 14.85
N VAL A 34 4.88 -15.64 16.04
CA VAL A 34 6.16 -14.98 16.34
C VAL A 34 7.31 -15.90 15.90
N PRO A 35 8.30 -15.45 15.10
CA PRO A 35 9.40 -16.29 14.67
C PRO A 35 10.40 -16.36 15.83
N VAL A 36 10.53 -17.54 16.42
CA VAL A 36 11.37 -17.74 17.59
C VAL A 36 12.76 -18.22 17.18
N LEU A 37 12.84 -18.90 16.03
CA LEU A 37 14.08 -19.47 15.51
C LEU A 37 14.09 -19.50 13.99
N GLU A 38 15.17 -19.01 13.40
CA GLU A 38 15.50 -19.21 11.99
C GLU A 38 16.76 -20.10 11.88
N VAL A 39 16.68 -21.17 11.09
CA VAL A 39 17.76 -22.12 10.82
C VAL A 39 18.10 -22.06 9.34
N TYR A 40 19.36 -21.75 9.03
CA TYR A 40 19.88 -21.69 7.67
C TYR A 40 20.61 -22.99 7.35
N ILE A 41 20.12 -23.76 6.37
CA ILE A 41 20.76 -25.01 5.96
C ILE A 41 21.68 -24.72 4.78
N ARG A 42 22.99 -24.57 5.06
CA ARG A 42 24.02 -24.56 4.01
C ARG A 42 24.33 -25.99 3.56
N ASN A 43 24.16 -26.28 2.27
CA ASN A 43 24.77 -27.42 1.58
C ASN A 43 25.59 -26.84 0.40
N LEU A 44 26.82 -27.23 0.09
CA LEU A 44 27.65 -28.41 0.43
C LEU A 44 29.09 -27.97 0.79
N GLN A 45 29.84 -28.86 1.45
CA GLN A 45 31.28 -28.79 1.84
C GLN A 45 31.65 -28.26 3.24
N SER A 46 30.76 -27.58 3.99
CA SER A 46 31.03 -27.31 5.41
C SER A 46 29.79 -27.52 6.26
N LYS A 47 29.82 -28.55 7.11
CA LYS A 47 28.75 -28.91 8.08
C LYS A 47 28.67 -27.89 9.23
N LYS A 48 28.40 -26.61 8.96
CA LYS A 48 28.10 -25.62 10.00
C LYS A 48 26.68 -25.12 9.83
N LEU A 49 25.81 -25.58 10.73
CA LEU A 49 24.48 -24.99 10.96
C LEU A 49 24.67 -23.63 11.62
N HIS A 50 24.08 -22.60 11.02
CA HIS A 50 23.96 -21.29 11.67
C HIS A 50 22.51 -21.11 12.13
N TYR A 51 22.35 -20.92 13.43
CA TYR A 51 21.11 -20.56 14.08
C TYR A 51 21.16 -19.08 14.47
N SER A 52 20.05 -18.37 14.26
CA SER A 52 19.85 -17.04 14.85
C SER A 52 18.71 -17.17 15.85
N ILE A 53 19.04 -17.00 17.13
CA ILE A 53 18.05 -16.93 18.21
C ILE A 53 17.76 -15.44 18.40
N LEU A 54 16.47 -15.08 18.28
CA LEU A 54 15.93 -13.72 18.39
C LEU A 54 16.46 -12.72 17.33
N PRO A 55 15.65 -12.33 16.33
CA PRO A 55 16.08 -11.49 15.21
C PRO A 55 16.40 -10.01 15.57
N PHE A 56 16.28 -9.62 16.85
CA PHE A 56 16.49 -8.25 17.33
C PHE A 56 17.96 -7.77 17.27
N PHE A 57 18.93 -8.68 17.21
CA PHE A 57 20.36 -8.33 17.18
C PHE A 57 20.96 -8.58 15.79
N LYS A 58 20.56 -7.80 14.78
CA LYS A 58 21.26 -7.79 13.48
C LYS A 58 22.04 -6.48 13.31
N LYS A 59 23.35 -6.61 13.03
CA LYS A 59 24.19 -5.51 12.53
C LYS A 59 23.81 -5.18 11.09
N ASP A 60 23.77 -3.89 10.79
CA ASP A 60 23.56 -3.32 9.46
C ASP A 60 24.44 -3.98 8.41
N ARG A 61 23.82 -4.38 7.30
CA ARG A 61 24.53 -4.74 6.07
C ARG A 61 23.90 -3.96 4.93
N SER A 62 24.73 -3.26 4.17
CA SER A 62 24.31 -2.60 2.94
C SER A 62 24.05 -3.66 1.86
N TYR A 63 22.89 -3.56 1.21
CA TYR A 63 22.52 -4.38 0.06
C TYR A 63 22.41 -3.47 -1.15
N PHE A 64 23.29 -3.66 -2.14
CA PHE A 64 23.24 -2.92 -3.40
C PHE A 64 22.33 -3.60 -4.42
N GLU A 65 21.66 -2.75 -5.21
CA GLU A 65 20.95 -2.97 -6.47
C GLU A 65 20.43 -4.38 -6.79
N ASN A 66 19.09 -4.54 -6.74
CA ASN A 66 18.42 -5.65 -7.39
C ASN A 66 18.27 -5.36 -8.88
N PRO A 67 18.65 -6.28 -9.78
CA PRO A 67 18.61 -6.05 -11.22
C PRO A 67 17.17 -5.96 -11.72
N VAL A 68 16.85 -4.88 -12.43
CA VAL A 68 15.71 -4.69 -13.35
C VAL A 68 14.37 -5.22 -12.83
N ASN A 69 13.86 -4.65 -11.74
CA ASN A 69 12.46 -4.87 -11.35
C ASN A 69 11.52 -3.99 -12.18
N LYS A 70 10.47 -4.60 -12.75
CA LYS A 70 9.45 -3.90 -13.57
C LYS A 70 8.61 -2.90 -12.75
N HIS A 71 8.55 -3.08 -11.43
CA HIS A 71 7.74 -2.26 -10.53
C HIS A 71 8.56 -1.75 -9.33
N THR A 72 8.44 -0.46 -9.04
CA THR A 72 8.97 0.17 -7.83
C THR A 72 7.82 0.72 -6.99
N PHE A 73 7.85 0.53 -5.68
CA PHE A 73 6.82 0.99 -4.75
C PHE A 73 7.37 2.08 -3.83
N TYR A 74 6.62 3.16 -3.68
CA TYR A 74 6.83 4.17 -2.65
C TYR A 74 5.72 4.01 -1.61
N LEU A 75 6.09 3.57 -0.42
CA LEU A 75 5.20 3.35 0.71
C LEU A 75 5.25 4.58 1.62
N LYS A 76 4.22 5.41 1.61
CA LYS A 76 4.11 6.56 2.50
C LYS A 76 3.54 6.11 3.84
N VAL A 77 4.16 6.57 4.93
CA VAL A 77 3.76 6.22 6.29
C VAL A 77 3.89 7.43 7.21
N ASN A 78 2.87 7.68 8.02
CA ASN A 78 2.81 8.76 9.00
C ASN A 78 2.18 8.35 10.34
N ASN A 79 1.59 7.16 10.45
CA ASN A 79 0.79 6.74 11.59
C ASN A 79 1.43 5.57 12.38
N ILE A 80 1.28 5.59 13.71
CA ILE A 80 1.90 4.65 14.66
C ILE A 80 0.89 3.66 15.29
N ASN A 81 -0.33 3.56 14.77
CA ASN A 81 -1.33 2.65 15.31
C ASN A 81 -1.12 1.19 14.85
N ASN A 82 -1.77 0.23 15.53
CA ASN A 82 -1.59 -1.20 15.24
C ASN A 82 -2.12 -1.60 13.85
N THR A 83 -3.23 -1.02 13.41
CA THR A 83 -3.80 -1.27 12.08
C THR A 83 -2.83 -0.82 10.98
N SER A 84 -2.13 0.31 11.18
CA SER A 84 -1.12 0.81 10.27
C SER A 84 0.04 -0.16 10.07
N PHE A 85 0.52 -0.82 11.13
CA PHE A 85 1.54 -1.87 10.97
C PHE A 85 1.00 -3.10 10.21
N GLN A 86 -0.29 -3.42 10.32
CA GLN A 86 -0.91 -4.49 9.53
C GLN A 86 -0.99 -4.11 8.04
N CYS A 87 -1.40 -2.88 7.73
CA CYS A 87 -1.40 -2.34 6.37
C CYS A 87 0.01 -2.40 5.76
N ILE A 88 1.01 -1.86 6.46
CA ILE A 88 2.40 -1.84 6.01
C ILE A 88 2.92 -3.28 5.79
N GLN A 89 2.67 -4.19 6.74
CA GLN A 89 3.09 -5.59 6.61
C GLN A 89 2.45 -6.25 5.38
N HIS A 90 1.19 -5.95 5.10
CA HIS A 90 0.49 -6.47 3.94
C HIS A 90 1.12 -5.98 2.63
N TRP A 91 1.40 -4.67 2.52
CA TRP A 91 2.10 -4.11 1.36
C TRP A 91 3.49 -4.70 1.15
N ILE A 92 4.27 -4.88 2.22
CA ILE A 92 5.59 -5.54 2.13
C ILE A 92 5.47 -6.99 1.63
N ASN A 93 4.39 -7.70 2.01
CA ASN A 93 4.13 -9.04 1.50
C ASN A 93 3.76 -9.04 0.01
N ILE A 94 2.91 -8.10 -0.42
CA ILE A 94 2.54 -7.92 -1.85
C ILE A 94 3.80 -7.66 -2.70
N ILE A 95 4.63 -6.72 -2.25
CA ILE A 95 5.89 -6.36 -2.92
C ILE A 95 6.83 -7.56 -2.99
N GLY A 96 6.91 -8.36 -1.92
CA GLY A 96 7.68 -9.60 -1.89
C GLY A 96 7.22 -10.61 -2.95
N TRP A 97 5.90 -10.77 -3.14
CA TRP A 97 5.33 -11.63 -4.18
C TRP A 97 5.64 -11.14 -5.60
N LEU A 98 5.60 -9.82 -5.81
CA LEU A 98 6.00 -9.19 -7.07
C LEU A 98 7.51 -9.18 -7.30
N LYS A 99 8.29 -9.59 -6.29
CA LYS A 99 9.75 -9.44 -6.22
C LYS A 99 10.22 -8.00 -6.46
N ALA A 100 9.36 -7.02 -6.22
CA ALA A 100 9.55 -5.62 -6.60
C ALA A 100 10.52 -4.87 -5.67
N ASP A 101 10.99 -3.71 -6.14
CA ASP A 101 11.77 -2.79 -5.32
C ASP A 101 10.85 -1.83 -4.56
N PHE A 102 11.31 -1.32 -3.42
CA PHE A 102 10.50 -0.40 -2.63
C PHE A 102 11.32 0.62 -1.84
N TYR A 103 10.67 1.74 -1.53
CA TYR A 103 11.13 2.82 -0.68
C TYR A 103 10.03 3.16 0.31
N ILE A 104 10.39 3.37 1.57
CA ILE A 104 9.48 3.83 2.61
C ILE A 104 9.72 5.33 2.82
N ILE A 105 8.70 6.14 2.55
CA ILE A 105 8.72 7.58 2.77
C ILE A 105 8.23 7.84 4.20
N CYS A 106 9.13 8.21 5.10
CA CYS A 106 8.82 8.39 6.52
C CYS A 106 9.60 9.56 7.12
N ASP A 107 8.89 10.60 7.55
CA ASP A 107 9.52 11.78 8.17
C ASP A 107 9.75 11.64 9.69
N ASN A 108 9.32 10.53 10.28
CA ASN A 108 9.38 10.30 11.73
C ASN A 108 10.32 9.14 12.08
N ASP A 109 11.46 9.46 12.70
CA ASP A 109 12.49 8.48 13.07
C ASP A 109 12.02 7.43 14.10
N ILE A 110 11.06 7.80 14.97
CA ILE A 110 10.46 6.84 15.91
C ILE A 110 9.62 5.82 15.14
N LEU A 111 8.77 6.28 14.22
CA LEU A 111 7.96 5.41 13.37
C LEU A 111 8.86 4.52 12.48
N GLU A 112 9.90 5.08 11.88
CA GLU A 112 10.90 4.33 11.11
C GLU A 112 11.49 3.17 11.94
N ASN A 113 11.97 3.45 13.16
CA ASN A 113 12.49 2.42 14.06
C ASN A 113 11.42 1.37 14.45
N MET A 114 10.17 1.80 14.67
CA MET A 114 9.08 0.87 14.96
C MET A 114 8.79 -0.03 13.77
N ILE A 115 8.79 0.51 12.54
CA ILE A 115 8.62 -0.26 11.31
C ILE A 115 9.72 -1.30 11.17
N TYR A 116 10.99 -0.91 11.36
CA TYR A 116 12.12 -1.84 11.32
C TYR A 116 11.96 -3.02 12.30
N ASN A 117 11.43 -2.75 13.50
CA ASN A 117 11.30 -3.75 14.55
C ASN A 117 10.03 -4.61 14.46
N ARG A 118 8.94 -4.07 13.90
CA ARG A 118 7.62 -4.74 13.88
C ARG A 118 7.32 -5.41 12.54
N ILE A 119 7.84 -4.86 11.44
CA ILE A 119 7.54 -5.36 10.10
C ILE A 119 8.56 -6.41 9.70
N ARG A 120 8.07 -7.50 9.11
CA ARG A 120 8.90 -8.55 8.53
C ARG A 120 9.10 -8.28 7.05
N PHE A 121 10.37 -8.05 6.72
CA PHE A 121 10.79 -7.81 5.35
C PHE A 121 11.30 -9.08 4.69
N ASN A 122 10.65 -9.41 3.57
CA ASN A 122 11.07 -10.49 2.67
C ASN A 122 12.36 -10.11 1.92
N ASN A 123 12.53 -8.82 1.58
CA ASN A 123 13.73 -8.25 0.98
C ASN A 123 14.52 -7.46 2.03
N LYS A 124 15.84 -7.67 2.13
CA LYS A 124 16.71 -7.01 3.12
C LYS A 124 17.26 -5.65 2.67
N ASN A 125 17.06 -5.26 1.42
CA ASN A 125 17.37 -3.91 0.92
C ASN A 125 16.25 -2.93 1.31
N ILE A 126 16.14 -2.66 2.61
CA ILE A 126 15.13 -1.75 3.16
C ILE A 126 15.63 -0.32 3.00
N LYS A 127 14.83 0.52 2.35
CA LYS A 127 15.22 1.90 2.00
C LYS A 127 14.23 2.87 2.61
N PHE A 128 14.71 3.72 3.50
CA PHE A 128 13.94 4.85 4.02
C PHE A 128 14.40 6.13 3.34
N ILE A 129 13.44 6.97 2.96
CA ILE A 129 13.70 8.31 2.45
C ILE A 129 12.80 9.31 3.17
N LYS A 130 13.33 10.51 3.41
CA LYS A 130 12.56 11.63 3.96
C LYS A 130 11.87 12.39 2.83
N SER A 131 10.76 13.04 3.14
CA SER A 131 10.07 13.94 2.22
C SER A 131 10.99 15.09 1.80
N ALA A 132 11.04 15.36 0.50
CA ALA A 132 11.89 16.39 -0.07
C ALA A 132 11.19 17.76 -0.04
N TYR A 133 11.66 18.70 0.78
CA TYR A 133 11.12 20.07 0.76
C TYR A 133 11.65 20.88 -0.41
N LYS A 134 12.97 20.83 -0.66
CA LYS A 134 13.60 21.45 -1.84
C LYS A 134 13.84 20.38 -2.90
N PRO A 135 13.53 20.63 -4.18
CA PRO A 135 13.06 21.90 -4.77
C PRO A 135 11.52 22.08 -4.79
N LEU A 136 10.77 21.29 -4.02
CA LEU A 136 9.31 21.20 -4.13
C LEU A 136 8.51 22.36 -3.52
N THR A 137 9.13 23.22 -2.69
CA THR A 137 8.42 24.24 -1.91
C THR A 137 7.49 25.13 -2.73
N ASN A 138 7.95 25.66 -3.86
CA ASN A 138 7.14 26.53 -4.70
C ASN A 138 5.99 25.78 -5.39
N ILE A 139 6.23 24.53 -5.79
CA ILE A 139 5.20 23.67 -6.39
C ILE A 139 4.10 23.43 -5.35
N VAL A 140 4.46 22.97 -4.16
CA VAL A 140 3.51 22.60 -3.09
C VAL A 140 2.64 23.79 -2.69
N LYS A 141 3.22 24.98 -2.56
CA LYS A 141 2.48 26.22 -2.26
C LYS A 141 1.39 26.52 -3.29
N ASN A 142 1.60 26.16 -4.56
CA ASN A 142 0.67 26.47 -5.64
C ASN A 142 -0.39 25.40 -5.87
N ILE A 143 -0.18 24.17 -5.37
CA ILE A 143 -1.05 23.02 -5.67
C ILE A 143 -1.70 22.39 -4.44
N SER A 144 -1.46 22.93 -3.24
CA SER A 144 -2.08 22.45 -2.01
C SER A 144 -2.29 23.59 -1.02
N THR A 145 -3.28 23.44 -0.14
CA THR A 145 -3.43 24.30 1.03
C THR A 145 -2.41 23.93 2.12
N PRO A 146 -2.09 24.84 3.06
CA PRO A 146 -1.13 24.57 4.12
C PRO A 146 -1.43 23.30 4.93
N PHE A 147 -2.70 23.01 5.16
CA PHE A 147 -3.18 21.82 5.88
C PHE A 147 -2.65 20.52 5.25
N TRP A 148 -2.69 20.41 3.92
CA TRP A 148 -2.30 19.22 3.17
C TRP A 148 -0.85 19.23 2.66
N SER A 149 -0.06 20.24 3.04
CA SER A 149 1.30 20.43 2.50
C SER A 149 2.23 19.25 2.77
N LYS A 150 2.21 18.67 3.97
CA LYS A 150 3.06 17.52 4.34
C LYS A 150 2.76 16.28 3.51
N ALA A 151 1.48 15.93 3.37
CA ALA A 151 1.06 14.82 2.51
C ALA A 151 1.51 15.07 1.06
N THR A 152 1.32 16.31 0.57
CA THR A 152 1.75 16.71 -0.79
C THR A 152 3.26 16.56 -0.99
N TYR A 153 4.09 16.94 -0.02
CA TYR A 153 5.54 16.70 -0.07
C TYR A 153 5.87 15.21 -0.16
N ALA A 154 5.22 14.36 0.65
CA ALA A 154 5.46 12.92 0.64
C ALA A 154 5.16 12.30 -0.74
N HIS A 155 4.00 12.61 -1.33
CA HIS A 155 3.65 12.16 -2.68
C HIS A 155 4.67 12.65 -3.71
N LEU A 156 4.95 13.95 -3.78
CA LEU A 156 5.86 14.51 -4.77
C LEU A 156 7.32 14.04 -4.59
N THR A 157 7.69 13.55 -3.41
CA THR A 157 9.00 12.92 -3.17
C THR A 157 9.16 11.65 -3.98
N ALA A 158 8.10 10.84 -4.13
CA ALA A 158 8.10 9.67 -5.00
C ALA A 158 8.39 10.08 -6.46
N PHE A 159 7.73 11.13 -6.96
CA PHE A 159 7.97 11.66 -8.31
C PHE A 159 9.41 12.17 -8.49
N LEU A 160 9.92 12.93 -7.52
CA LEU A 160 11.27 13.50 -7.56
C LEU A 160 12.33 12.39 -7.55
N HIS A 161 12.18 11.43 -6.64
CA HIS A 161 13.08 10.28 -6.54
C HIS A 161 13.02 9.44 -7.82
N ALA A 162 11.82 9.13 -8.33
CA ALA A 162 11.66 8.39 -9.58
C ALA A 162 12.36 9.07 -10.76
N LYS A 163 12.22 10.39 -10.92
CA LYS A 163 12.91 11.17 -11.96
C LYS A 163 14.43 11.10 -11.80
N LYS A 164 14.94 11.31 -10.58
CA LYS A 164 16.39 11.28 -10.29
C LYS A 164 17.01 9.92 -10.62
N HIS A 165 16.29 8.84 -10.33
CA HIS A 165 16.76 7.47 -10.51
C HIS A 165 16.31 6.82 -11.82
N LYS A 166 15.72 7.60 -12.75
CA LYS A 166 15.22 7.12 -14.06
C LYS A 166 14.29 5.91 -13.94
N ILE A 167 13.49 5.86 -12.88
CA ILE A 167 12.47 4.83 -12.68
C ILE A 167 11.35 5.10 -13.69
N GLN A 168 11.04 4.09 -14.51
CA GLN A 168 10.12 4.24 -15.64
C GLN A 168 8.66 4.27 -15.24
N ASN A 169 8.27 3.51 -14.22
CA ASN A 169 6.92 3.30 -13.69
C ASN A 169 6.99 3.03 -12.18
N PHE A 170 6.05 3.55 -11.40
CA PHE A 170 6.03 3.30 -9.95
C PHE A 170 4.62 3.29 -9.36
N TRP A 171 4.51 2.67 -8.20
CA TRP A 171 3.34 2.69 -7.34
C TRP A 171 3.57 3.67 -6.19
N ASP A 172 2.61 4.56 -5.96
CA ASP A 172 2.59 5.53 -4.86
C ASP A 172 1.47 5.18 -3.89
N ILE A 173 1.83 4.60 -2.74
CA ILE A 173 0.90 3.87 -1.86
C ILE A 173 0.84 4.52 -0.48
N ASP A 174 -0.35 4.92 -0.04
CA ASP A 174 -0.62 5.32 1.35
C ASP A 174 -0.69 4.05 2.20
N ALA A 175 0.47 3.65 2.72
CA ALA A 175 0.72 2.27 3.11
C ALA A 175 0.29 1.94 4.54
N ASP A 176 0.00 2.97 5.33
CA ASP A 176 -0.37 2.89 6.74
C ASP A 176 -1.88 3.03 6.98
N ASP A 177 -2.67 3.32 5.96
CA ASP A 177 -4.14 3.38 6.05
C ASP A 177 -4.87 2.66 4.90
N THR A 178 -4.23 2.32 3.78
CA THR A 178 -4.87 1.53 2.73
C THR A 178 -4.51 0.06 2.77
N MET A 179 -5.49 -0.82 2.54
CA MET A 179 -5.26 -2.26 2.53
C MET A 179 -6.29 -3.02 1.69
N PHE A 180 -5.79 -3.88 0.79
CA PHE A 180 -6.61 -4.93 0.19
C PHE A 180 -6.89 -6.02 1.23
N LEU A 181 -8.16 -6.33 1.47
CA LEU A 181 -8.55 -7.35 2.44
C LEU A 181 -8.57 -8.72 1.75
N VAL A 182 -7.44 -9.13 1.18
CA VAL A 182 -7.23 -10.42 0.52
C VAL A 182 -5.77 -10.85 0.70
N GLU A 183 -5.45 -12.13 0.54
CA GLU A 183 -4.06 -12.59 0.66
C GLU A 183 -3.11 -11.93 -0.35
N ALA A 184 -1.86 -11.70 0.08
CA ALA A 184 -0.82 -11.00 -0.69
C ALA A 184 -0.58 -11.52 -2.13
N PRO A 185 -0.62 -12.84 -2.45
CA PRO A 185 -0.47 -13.29 -3.84
C PRO A 185 -1.60 -12.79 -4.75
N ARG A 186 -2.84 -12.71 -4.23
CA ARG A 186 -3.99 -12.21 -5.01
C ARG A 186 -3.93 -10.70 -5.15
N ALA A 187 -3.57 -9.99 -4.08
CA ALA A 187 -3.32 -8.56 -4.14
C ALA A 187 -2.17 -8.20 -5.11
N ALA A 188 -1.11 -8.99 -5.16
CA ALA A 188 -0.05 -8.85 -6.15
C ALA A 188 -0.58 -9.00 -7.59
N GLU A 189 -1.46 -9.96 -7.84
CA GLU A 189 -2.10 -10.13 -9.14
C GLU A 189 -3.00 -8.94 -9.53
N ILE A 190 -3.75 -8.37 -8.58
CA ILE A 190 -4.50 -7.11 -8.77
C ILE A 190 -3.56 -6.00 -9.26
N ILE A 191 -2.49 -5.77 -8.51
CA ILE A 191 -1.51 -4.73 -8.80
C ILE A 191 -0.87 -4.95 -10.19
N ARG A 192 -0.49 -6.20 -10.51
CA ARG A 192 0.08 -6.55 -11.81
C ARG A 192 -0.89 -6.24 -12.96
N LYS A 193 -2.14 -6.69 -12.88
CA LYS A 193 -3.13 -6.46 -13.96
C LYS A 193 -3.49 -4.98 -14.10
N ALA A 194 -3.57 -4.23 -13.00
CA ALA A 194 -3.82 -2.79 -13.04
C ALA A 194 -2.69 -2.04 -13.75
N ALA A 195 -1.42 -2.37 -13.45
CA ALA A 195 -0.27 -1.81 -14.17
C ALA A 195 -0.30 -2.17 -15.67
N GLU A 196 -0.57 -3.43 -16.01
CA GLU A 196 -0.65 -3.88 -17.41
C GLU A 196 -1.75 -3.16 -18.20
N TYR A 197 -2.92 -2.95 -17.58
CA TYR A 197 -3.99 -2.17 -18.16
C TYR A 197 -3.55 -0.72 -18.39
N ALA A 198 -2.92 -0.10 -17.39
CA ALA A 198 -2.45 1.29 -17.50
C ALA A 198 -1.40 1.47 -18.61
N ASP A 199 -0.43 0.56 -18.68
CA ASP A 199 0.61 0.57 -19.71
C ASP A 199 0.00 0.40 -21.11
N LYS A 200 -0.87 -0.61 -21.29
CA LYS A 200 -1.54 -0.89 -22.58
C LYS A 200 -2.40 0.27 -23.07
N ASN A 201 -3.04 0.99 -22.16
CA ASN A 201 -3.95 2.09 -22.49
C ASN A 201 -3.30 3.48 -22.37
N ASN A 202 -1.97 3.53 -22.21
CA ASN A 202 -1.21 4.78 -22.17
C ASN A 202 -1.76 5.75 -21.09
N LEU A 203 -2.10 5.24 -19.91
CA LEU A 203 -2.60 6.04 -18.80
C LEU A 203 -1.46 6.78 -18.11
N ASP A 204 -1.69 8.03 -17.73
CA ASP A 204 -0.68 8.83 -17.01
C ASP A 204 -0.68 8.49 -15.51
N ALA A 205 -1.87 8.34 -14.94
CA ALA A 205 -2.10 7.94 -13.57
C ALA A 205 -3.30 7.00 -13.47
N PHE A 206 -3.20 5.97 -12.64
CA PHE A 206 -4.27 5.00 -12.47
C PHE A 206 -4.42 4.64 -10.98
N SER A 207 -5.52 5.07 -10.38
CA SER A 207 -5.73 4.93 -8.93
C SER A 207 -6.85 3.94 -8.62
N MET A 208 -6.71 3.21 -7.52
CA MET A 208 -7.79 2.40 -6.97
C MET A 208 -8.96 3.30 -6.55
N ASP A 209 -10.19 2.85 -6.76
CA ASP A 209 -11.40 3.54 -6.36
C ASP A 209 -11.53 3.57 -4.83
N MET A 210 -10.87 4.53 -4.19
CA MET A 210 -11.03 4.76 -2.76
C MET A 210 -12.20 5.73 -2.51
N HIS A 211 -12.36 6.73 -3.39
CA HIS A 211 -13.33 7.81 -3.24
C HIS A 211 -14.09 8.18 -4.53
N THR A 212 -13.69 7.67 -5.69
CA THR A 212 -14.23 8.10 -6.99
C THR A 212 -15.72 7.75 -7.13
N SER A 213 -16.11 6.52 -6.80
CA SER A 213 -17.52 6.10 -6.84
C SER A 213 -18.38 6.92 -5.88
N ARG A 214 -17.91 7.13 -4.64
CA ARG A 214 -18.59 7.94 -3.61
C ARG A 214 -18.83 9.38 -4.04
N THR A 215 -17.92 9.93 -4.82
CA THR A 215 -18.03 11.29 -5.36
C THR A 215 -18.69 11.34 -6.74
N HIS A 216 -19.24 10.22 -7.22
CA HIS A 216 -19.86 10.08 -8.54
C HIS A 216 -18.93 10.52 -9.69
N GLY A 217 -17.65 10.17 -9.59
CA GLY A 217 -16.63 10.50 -10.59
C GLY A 217 -16.03 11.90 -10.47
N LYS A 218 -16.56 12.75 -9.58
CA LYS A 218 -16.11 14.15 -9.45
C LYS A 218 -14.69 14.24 -8.90
N HIS A 219 -14.29 13.34 -8.01
CA HIS A 219 -12.97 13.33 -7.39
C HIS A 219 -12.11 12.16 -7.87
N TRP A 220 -10.84 12.45 -8.14
CA TRP A 220 -9.78 11.46 -8.33
C TRP A 220 -8.79 11.59 -7.18
N SER A 221 -8.43 10.50 -6.53
CA SER A 221 -7.58 10.52 -5.33
C SER A 221 -6.33 9.68 -5.48
N PHE A 222 -5.29 10.04 -4.74
CA PHE A 222 -4.22 9.12 -4.37
C PHE A 222 -4.75 8.08 -3.35
N GLY A 223 -3.88 7.16 -2.93
CA GLY A 223 -4.22 5.98 -2.13
C GLY A 223 -3.37 4.81 -2.59
N ILE A 224 -3.82 4.15 -3.66
CA ILE A 224 -3.10 3.06 -4.33
C ILE A 224 -2.98 3.44 -5.80
N THR A 225 -1.89 4.13 -6.14
CA THR A 225 -1.79 4.80 -7.43
C THR A 225 -0.61 4.28 -8.24
N TYR A 226 -0.88 3.84 -9.46
CA TYR A 226 0.15 3.63 -10.46
C TYR A 226 0.42 4.93 -11.21
N ILE A 227 1.69 5.34 -11.25
CA ILE A 227 2.15 6.53 -11.95
C ILE A 227 3.10 6.12 -13.07
N ARG A 228 2.90 6.76 -14.22
CA ARG A 228 3.79 6.66 -15.37
C ARG A 228 4.67 7.90 -15.53
N PRO A 229 5.95 7.84 -15.13
CA PRO A 229 7.01 8.83 -15.37
C PRO A 229 7.27 9.27 -16.81
N ALA A 230 6.76 8.57 -17.84
CA ALA A 230 6.96 9.00 -19.24
C ALA A 230 6.44 10.43 -19.52
N LYS A 231 5.53 10.94 -18.66
CA LYS A 231 5.11 12.34 -18.66
C LYS A 231 6.09 13.18 -17.84
N ASP A 232 6.49 14.36 -18.34
CA ASP A 232 7.31 15.29 -17.55
C ASP A 232 6.45 16.00 -16.49
N TRP A 233 6.17 15.28 -15.41
CA TRP A 233 5.37 15.75 -14.28
C TRP A 233 5.87 17.07 -13.73
N PHE A 234 7.18 17.27 -13.65
CA PHE A 234 7.74 18.51 -13.12
C PHE A 234 7.55 19.70 -14.07
N SER A 235 7.47 19.49 -15.38
CA SER A 235 7.06 20.57 -16.29
C SER A 235 5.62 21.01 -15.98
N ILE A 236 4.69 20.05 -15.86
CA ILE A 236 3.27 20.32 -15.54
C ILE A 236 3.13 21.02 -14.19
N LEU A 237 3.76 20.47 -13.15
CA LEU A 237 3.70 20.99 -11.79
C LEU A 237 4.31 22.39 -11.70
N ASN A 238 5.46 22.63 -12.34
CA ASN A 238 6.09 23.95 -12.34
C ASN A 238 5.34 24.99 -13.18
N ASN A 239 4.57 24.57 -14.19
CA ASN A 239 3.76 25.50 -14.99
C ASN A 239 2.57 26.06 -14.20
N ASN A 240 2.15 25.40 -13.11
CA ASN A 240 1.14 25.95 -12.21
C ASN A 240 1.77 26.96 -11.22
N LYS A 241 1.49 28.25 -11.42
CA LYS A 241 2.16 29.35 -10.69
C LYS A 241 1.37 29.92 -9.52
N ASN A 242 0.11 29.53 -9.35
CA ASN A 242 -0.78 30.05 -8.31
C ASN A 242 -1.86 29.02 -7.95
N THR A 243 -2.75 29.40 -7.03
CA THR A 243 -3.84 28.56 -6.51
C THR A 243 -5.18 28.80 -7.19
N ASP A 244 -5.23 29.56 -8.30
CA ASP A 244 -6.50 29.99 -8.94
C ASP A 244 -7.37 28.80 -9.37
N TRP A 245 -6.73 27.67 -9.70
CA TRP A 245 -7.40 26.42 -10.06
C TRP A 245 -8.35 25.91 -8.97
N MET A 246 -8.13 26.25 -7.69
CA MET A 246 -9.00 25.87 -6.57
C MET A 246 -10.39 26.50 -6.69
N GLY A 247 -10.50 27.66 -7.36
CA GLY A 247 -11.78 28.35 -7.60
C GLY A 247 -12.79 27.53 -8.39
N ASN A 248 -12.36 26.48 -9.10
CA ASN A 248 -13.27 25.55 -9.80
C ASN A 248 -14.09 24.67 -8.84
N TYR A 249 -13.68 24.56 -7.57
CA TYR A 249 -14.24 23.62 -6.60
C TYR A 249 -14.60 24.25 -5.24
N PHE A 250 -13.95 25.36 -4.87
CA PHE A 250 -14.10 26.05 -3.59
C PHE A 250 -15.57 26.32 -3.24
N GLY A 251 -15.98 25.93 -2.02
CA GLY A 251 -17.33 26.14 -1.50
C GLY A 251 -18.41 25.23 -2.10
N LYS A 252 -18.10 24.51 -3.19
CA LYS A 252 -19.00 23.51 -3.79
C LYS A 252 -18.66 22.09 -3.35
N TYR A 253 -17.37 21.77 -3.28
CA TYR A 253 -16.91 20.42 -2.97
C TYR A 253 -15.93 20.35 -1.81
N ASP A 254 -15.12 21.41 -1.61
CA ASP A 254 -14.14 21.44 -0.53
C ASP A 254 -13.76 22.89 -0.17
N TYR A 255 -13.08 23.03 0.97
CA TYR A 255 -12.42 24.26 1.42
C TYR A 255 -10.90 24.07 1.57
N GLU A 256 -10.44 22.82 1.70
CA GLU A 256 -9.02 22.48 1.85
C GLU A 256 -8.57 21.55 0.72
N PHE A 257 -7.65 22.03 -0.11
CA PHE A 257 -7.25 21.34 -1.33
C PHE A 257 -5.92 20.62 -1.17
N ASN A 258 -5.93 19.32 -1.38
CA ASN A 258 -4.75 18.45 -1.40
C ASN A 258 -4.28 18.17 -2.85
N LEU A 259 -3.29 17.31 -2.99
CA LEU A 259 -2.77 16.89 -4.29
C LEU A 259 -3.83 16.12 -5.14
N ASP A 260 -4.76 15.41 -4.49
CA ASP A 260 -5.87 14.72 -5.17
C ASP A 260 -6.71 15.70 -6.00
N TRP A 261 -7.10 16.82 -5.38
CA TRP A 261 -7.86 17.87 -6.05
C TRP A 261 -7.08 18.53 -7.18
N PHE A 262 -5.76 18.69 -7.03
CA PHE A 262 -4.94 19.20 -8.13
C PHE A 262 -4.88 18.22 -9.30
N PHE A 263 -4.75 16.90 -9.05
CA PHE A 263 -4.80 15.90 -10.12
C PHE A 263 -6.20 15.79 -10.74
N THR A 264 -7.24 16.01 -9.95
CA THR A 264 -8.63 16.16 -10.43
C THR A 264 -8.73 17.36 -11.38
N TYR A 265 -8.18 18.52 -11.02
CA TYR A 265 -8.06 19.69 -11.92
C TYR A 265 -7.31 19.37 -13.22
N LEU A 266 -6.18 18.68 -13.13
CA LEU A 266 -5.41 18.31 -14.33
C LEU A 266 -6.21 17.36 -15.25
N ARG A 267 -6.98 16.44 -14.66
CA ARG A 267 -7.88 15.53 -15.40
C ARG A 267 -8.98 16.31 -16.11
N ASP A 268 -9.64 17.21 -15.40
CA ASP A 268 -10.84 17.89 -15.88
C ASP A 268 -10.52 19.02 -16.87
N PHE A 269 -9.39 19.70 -16.69
CA PHE A 269 -9.08 20.94 -17.43
C PHE A 269 -7.75 20.93 -18.19
N LYS A 270 -6.87 19.93 -17.99
CA LYS A 270 -5.52 19.89 -18.58
C LYS A 270 -5.19 18.58 -19.30
N ASN A 271 -6.21 17.84 -19.73
CA ASN A 271 -6.07 16.60 -20.52
C ASN A 271 -5.13 15.56 -19.87
N LEU A 272 -5.11 15.48 -18.53
CA LEU A 272 -4.42 14.40 -17.86
C LEU A 272 -5.19 13.10 -18.09
N ASN A 273 -4.54 12.08 -18.67
CA ASN A 273 -5.15 10.76 -18.85
C ASN A 273 -5.10 9.97 -17.53
N ALA A 274 -5.77 10.50 -16.51
CA ALA A 274 -5.95 9.88 -15.22
C ALA A 274 -7.26 9.09 -15.20
N LYS A 275 -7.19 7.83 -14.78
CA LYS A 275 -8.37 6.96 -14.61
C LYS A 275 -8.39 6.35 -13.22
N THR A 276 -9.52 5.76 -12.88
CA THR A 276 -9.72 5.01 -11.65
C THR A 276 -10.00 3.55 -12.00
N PHE A 277 -9.60 2.62 -11.15
CA PHE A 277 -9.98 1.22 -11.26
C PHE A 277 -10.64 0.66 -10.01
N TYR A 278 -11.41 -0.41 -10.17
CA TYR A 278 -11.98 -1.18 -9.08
C TYR A 278 -11.93 -2.68 -9.38
N ILE A 279 -12.00 -3.48 -8.32
CA ILE A 279 -11.95 -4.95 -8.42
C ILE A 279 -13.27 -5.46 -7.88
N GLU A 280 -14.02 -6.16 -8.71
CA GLU A 280 -15.25 -6.85 -8.30
C GLU A 280 -14.94 -7.91 -7.24
N ASN A 281 -15.84 -8.04 -6.25
CA ASN A 281 -15.75 -8.92 -5.08
C ASN A 281 -14.61 -8.60 -4.09
N LEU A 282 -13.84 -7.53 -4.29
CA LEU A 282 -12.80 -7.13 -3.36
C LEU A 282 -13.40 -6.41 -2.15
N HIS A 283 -12.96 -6.79 -0.96
CA HIS A 283 -13.07 -5.95 0.23
C HIS A 283 -11.80 -5.10 0.39
N PHE A 284 -11.98 -3.83 0.75
CA PHE A 284 -10.94 -2.85 0.92
C PHE A 284 -11.12 -2.10 2.23
N MET A 285 -10.01 -1.70 2.84
CA MET A 285 -10.01 -0.88 4.04
C MET A 285 -9.22 0.39 3.80
N HIS A 286 -9.86 1.52 4.09
CA HIS A 286 -9.23 2.81 4.33
C HIS A 286 -9.35 3.11 5.83
N SER A 287 -8.29 2.78 6.57
CA SER A 287 -8.26 2.69 8.02
C SER A 287 -8.22 4.06 8.69
N GLY A 288 -9.09 4.25 9.68
CA GLY A 288 -9.10 5.41 10.55
C GLY A 288 -10.24 5.31 11.55
N ASP A 289 -10.89 6.42 11.86
CA ASP A 289 -12.02 6.43 12.78
C ASP A 289 -13.34 6.09 12.06
N PHE A 290 -13.69 4.80 12.10
CA PHE A 290 -14.92 4.28 11.50
C PHE A 290 -16.20 4.73 12.21
N MET A 291 -16.11 5.31 13.41
CA MET A 291 -17.28 5.73 14.19
C MET A 291 -17.59 7.22 14.01
N LEU A 292 -16.56 8.07 14.06
CA LEU A 292 -16.74 9.53 13.94
C LEU A 292 -16.78 10.00 12.49
N ASN A 293 -16.09 9.32 11.57
CA ASN A 293 -16.08 9.68 10.16
C ASN A 293 -16.10 8.43 9.25
N PRO A 294 -17.20 7.65 9.26
CA PRO A 294 -17.37 6.44 8.43
C PRO A 294 -17.41 6.74 6.93
N ILE A 295 -17.49 8.02 6.55
CA ILE A 295 -17.49 8.46 5.17
C ILE A 295 -16.05 8.52 4.66
N SER A 296 -15.13 9.15 5.40
CA SER A 296 -13.70 9.20 5.03
C SER A 296 -13.01 7.88 5.33
N TRP A 297 -13.20 7.32 6.51
CA TRP A 297 -12.60 6.05 6.95
C TRP A 297 -13.62 4.93 6.82
N HIS A 298 -13.30 3.88 6.07
CA HIS A 298 -14.31 2.88 5.78
C HIS A 298 -13.71 1.51 5.43
N ILE A 299 -14.55 0.50 5.65
CA ILE A 299 -14.45 -0.77 4.95
C ILE A 299 -15.47 -0.73 3.82
N SER A 300 -15.03 -1.03 2.61
CA SER A 300 -15.88 -1.07 1.42
C SER A 300 -15.72 -2.38 0.68
N HIS A 301 -16.73 -2.75 -0.11
CA HIS A 301 -16.64 -3.86 -1.04
C HIS A 301 -17.38 -3.58 -2.34
N TRP A 302 -16.82 -4.03 -3.46
CA TRP A 302 -17.41 -3.85 -4.79
C TRP A 302 -18.17 -5.11 -5.17
N LYS A 303 -19.46 -4.99 -5.44
CA LYS A 303 -20.30 -6.12 -5.82
C LYS A 303 -21.48 -5.69 -6.67
N LYS A 304 -21.67 -6.37 -7.80
CA LYS A 304 -22.72 -6.17 -8.81
C LYS A 304 -22.82 -4.73 -9.26
N GLY A 305 -21.68 -4.11 -9.59
CA GLY A 305 -21.61 -2.73 -10.07
C GLY A 305 -21.95 -1.67 -9.01
N LYS A 306 -21.91 -2.03 -7.73
CA LYS A 306 -22.05 -1.11 -6.59
C LYS A 306 -20.86 -1.19 -5.66
N VAL A 307 -20.55 -0.10 -4.98
CA VAL A 307 -19.71 -0.07 -3.78
C VAL A 307 -20.63 -0.10 -2.58
N HIS A 308 -20.37 -1.00 -1.64
CA HIS A 308 -21.12 -1.03 -0.40
C HIS A 308 -20.22 -0.73 0.79
N TYR A 309 -20.80 -0.10 1.80
CA TYR A 309 -20.17 0.31 3.04
C TYR A 309 -20.88 -0.38 4.22
N PRO A 310 -20.41 -1.56 4.66
CA PRO A 310 -21.11 -2.36 5.66
C PRO A 310 -21.34 -1.65 6.99
N ILE A 311 -20.40 -0.81 7.43
CA ILE A 311 -20.54 -0.05 8.69
C ILE A 311 -21.69 0.95 8.60
N LEU A 312 -21.79 1.70 7.50
CA LEU A 312 -22.91 2.61 7.26
C LEU A 312 -24.25 1.85 7.24
N LYS A 313 -24.28 0.67 6.60
CA LYS A 313 -25.50 -0.14 6.49
C LYS A 313 -25.95 -0.70 7.83
N TYR A 314 -25.07 -1.39 8.54
CA TYR A 314 -25.45 -2.24 9.66
C TYR A 314 -25.28 -1.60 11.03
N VAL A 315 -24.36 -0.62 11.16
CA VAL A 315 -24.11 0.07 12.44
C VAL A 315 -24.91 1.37 12.50
N PHE A 316 -24.85 2.17 11.43
CA PHE A 316 -25.55 3.46 11.38
C PHE A 316 -26.95 3.40 10.76
N ASN A 317 -27.37 2.23 10.27
CA ASN A 317 -28.65 2.04 9.59
C ASN A 317 -28.90 3.06 8.46
N ASN A 318 -27.84 3.47 7.75
CA ASN A 318 -27.90 4.50 6.71
C ASN A 318 -27.90 3.84 5.34
N SER A 319 -29.08 3.49 4.85
CA SER A 319 -29.24 2.83 3.55
C SER A 319 -28.78 3.70 2.38
N ASP A 320 -29.11 5.00 2.40
CA ASP A 320 -28.83 5.97 1.33
C ASP A 320 -27.34 6.10 0.98
N LEU A 321 -26.47 6.06 1.99
CA LEU A 321 -25.01 6.17 1.81
C LEU A 321 -24.29 4.82 1.83
N SER A 322 -24.98 3.74 2.19
CA SER A 322 -24.35 2.43 2.32
C SER A 322 -24.17 1.67 1.01
N GLU A 323 -24.91 2.00 -0.04
CA GLU A 323 -24.83 1.33 -1.33
C GLU A 323 -24.87 2.35 -2.47
N ILE A 324 -23.74 2.55 -3.13
CA ILE A 324 -23.61 3.53 -4.21
C ILE A 324 -23.24 2.83 -5.52
N PRO A 325 -23.70 3.34 -6.68
CA PRO A 325 -23.26 2.79 -7.96
C PRO A 325 -21.75 3.03 -8.15
N VAL A 326 -21.07 2.05 -8.73
CA VAL A 326 -19.69 2.26 -9.19
C VAL A 326 -19.70 3.36 -10.24
N SER A 327 -18.77 4.30 -10.14
CA SER A 327 -18.67 5.41 -11.09
C SER A 327 -18.48 4.88 -12.51
N LYS A 328 -19.18 5.47 -13.48
CA LYS A 328 -19.05 5.13 -14.90
C LYS A 328 -17.64 5.36 -15.45
N CYS A 329 -16.82 6.17 -14.78
CA CYS A 329 -15.42 6.41 -15.16
C CYS A 329 -14.44 5.40 -14.54
N SER A 330 -14.89 4.54 -13.62
CA SER A 330 -14.05 3.51 -12.99
C SER A 330 -13.95 2.27 -13.90
N ILE A 331 -12.73 1.78 -14.08
CA ILE A 331 -12.42 0.62 -14.90
C ILE A 331 -12.40 -0.64 -14.03
N LYS A 332 -13.11 -1.68 -14.45
CA LYS A 332 -13.09 -2.98 -13.75
C LYS A 332 -11.80 -3.74 -14.07
N ILE A 333 -11.11 -4.25 -13.06
CA ILE A 333 -9.96 -5.16 -13.19
C ILE A 333 -10.34 -6.53 -12.62
N ASP A 334 -10.78 -7.43 -13.50
CA ASP A 334 -11.28 -8.75 -13.11
C ASP A 334 -10.15 -9.67 -12.64
N THR A 335 -10.14 -9.92 -11.33
CA THR A 335 -9.06 -10.65 -10.65
C THR A 335 -9.53 -11.53 -9.49
N ILE A 336 -10.69 -11.24 -8.89
CA ILE A 336 -11.22 -12.01 -7.75
C ILE A 336 -12.52 -12.72 -8.16
N GLU A 337 -12.49 -14.05 -8.04
CA GLU A 337 -13.62 -14.92 -8.39
C GLU A 337 -14.79 -14.81 -7.39
N SER A 338 -14.50 -14.76 -6.09
CA SER A 338 -15.49 -14.70 -5.01
C SER A 338 -14.99 -13.86 -3.82
N GLU A 339 -15.92 -13.18 -3.15
CA GLU A 339 -15.68 -12.43 -1.92
C GLU A 339 -15.26 -13.32 -0.73
N ASP A 340 -15.52 -14.64 -0.80
CA ASP A 340 -15.10 -15.59 0.25
C ASP A 340 -13.60 -15.54 0.51
N LYS A 341 -12.80 -15.24 -0.52
CA LYS A 341 -11.34 -15.11 -0.38
C LYS A 341 -10.95 -13.91 0.49
N CYS A 342 -11.79 -12.87 0.52
CA CYS A 342 -11.60 -11.74 1.40
C CYS A 342 -11.97 -12.10 2.84
N PHE A 343 -13.13 -12.73 3.05
CA PHE A 343 -13.53 -13.17 4.39
C PHE A 343 -12.57 -14.19 5.00
N ASP A 344 -12.08 -15.13 4.20
CA ASP A 344 -11.01 -16.06 4.60
C ASP A 344 -9.78 -15.30 5.12
N TYR A 345 -9.36 -14.27 4.40
CA TYR A 345 -8.19 -13.48 4.79
C TYR A 345 -8.45 -12.69 6.08
N ILE A 346 -9.58 -11.99 6.16
CA ILE A 346 -9.98 -11.20 7.34
C ILE A 346 -10.04 -12.09 8.58
N ASN A 347 -10.75 -13.22 8.50
CA ASN A 347 -10.96 -14.11 9.62
C ASN A 347 -9.66 -14.74 10.12
N ARG A 348 -8.75 -15.12 9.22
CA ARG A 348 -7.50 -15.81 9.58
C ARG A 348 -6.36 -14.89 10.00
N TYR A 349 -6.27 -13.69 9.41
CA TYR A 349 -5.06 -12.87 9.49
C TYR A 349 -5.26 -11.49 10.09
N LEU A 350 -6.49 -10.97 10.11
CA LEU A 350 -6.79 -9.64 10.65
C LEU A 350 -7.59 -9.68 11.94
N SER A 351 -8.49 -10.64 12.06
CA SER A 351 -9.25 -10.87 13.28
C SER A 351 -8.68 -12.03 14.11
N PHE A 352 -9.05 -12.08 15.39
CA PHE A 352 -8.85 -13.27 16.20
C PHE A 352 -10.03 -14.25 16.10
N LEU A 353 -11.04 -14.01 15.24
CA LEU A 353 -12.26 -14.82 15.19
C LEU A 353 -12.00 -16.25 14.74
N ALA A 354 -11.02 -16.48 13.86
CA ALA A 354 -10.60 -17.84 13.50
C ALA A 354 -9.72 -18.52 14.56
N ALA A 355 -9.27 -17.79 15.59
CA ALA A 355 -8.34 -18.26 16.60
C ALA A 355 -8.65 -17.64 17.97
N ILE A 356 -9.93 -17.64 18.37
CA ILE A 356 -10.38 -17.05 19.63
C ILE A 356 -9.62 -17.76 20.77
N PRO A 357 -8.95 -17.03 21.68
CA PRO A 357 -8.25 -17.65 22.80
C PRO A 357 -9.19 -18.49 23.65
N GLU A 358 -8.71 -19.61 24.18
CA GLU A 358 -9.54 -20.54 24.96
C GLU A 358 -10.31 -19.86 26.11
N PRO A 359 -9.71 -18.93 26.89
CA PRO A 359 -10.45 -18.20 27.91
C PRO A 359 -11.63 -17.40 27.34
N ALA A 360 -11.47 -16.77 26.18
CA ALA A 360 -12.54 -16.00 25.53
C ALA A 360 -13.62 -16.92 24.94
N LYS A 361 -13.24 -18.10 24.43
CA LYS A 361 -14.22 -19.10 24.00
C LYS A 361 -15.10 -19.56 25.16
N ASN A 362 -14.50 -19.88 26.31
CA ASN A 362 -15.23 -20.30 27.51
C ASN A 362 -16.22 -19.23 28.02
N MET A 363 -15.98 -17.95 27.70
CA MET A 363 -16.89 -16.86 28.06
C MET A 363 -18.01 -16.65 27.03
N TRP A 364 -17.72 -16.81 25.73
CA TRP A 364 -18.61 -16.41 24.64
C TRP A 364 -19.46 -17.56 24.10
N PHE A 365 -18.92 -18.77 24.16
CA PHE A 365 -19.60 -19.99 23.75
C PHE A 365 -19.80 -20.79 25.04
N THR A 366 -20.94 -20.57 25.69
CA THR A 366 -21.46 -21.53 26.65
C THR A 366 -21.97 -22.72 25.85
N ASP A 367 -21.57 -23.94 26.23
CA ASP A 367 -22.16 -25.18 25.71
C ASP A 367 -23.69 -25.18 25.85
#